data_AF-A0A0E0HX18-F1
#
_entry.id   AF-A0A0E0HX18-F1
#
_cell.length_a   1.000
_cell.length_b   1.000
_cell.length_c   1.000
_cell.angle_alpha   90.00
_cell.angle_beta   90.00
_cell.angle_gamma   90.00
#
_symmetry.space_group_name_H-M   'P 1'
#
loop_
_entity.id
_entity.type
_entity.pdbx_description
1 polymer ?
#
loop_
_entity_poly.entity_id
_entity_poly.type
_entity_poly.pdbx_seq_one_letter_code
_entity_poly.pdbx_strand_id
1 'polypeptide(L)'
;MMVFQEIIISLFEECIMLDRALEEMQKKESKIVDKLSFKEQMACVLLKVGRFEEAEKTYRSMLFMNPDNYKCFIAIQKCLGLYSENGQYSTDDVDRLCTFYSSLKKEYGWSSVVKVNYLKLFLFFLCSFMLNCWVLRAHNSILIYVVFIRSILQH
;
A
#
# COMPACT_ATOMS: atom_id res chain seq x y z
N MET A 1 3.30 2.19 -31.31
CA MET A 1 3.72 3.60 -31.12
C MET A 1 3.47 4.00 -29.65
N MET A 2 4.15 3.34 -28.69
CA MET A 2 3.97 3.56 -27.24
C MET A 2 4.97 4.58 -26.66
N VAL A 3 6.08 4.83 -27.36
CA VAL A 3 7.20 5.67 -26.89
C VAL A 3 6.80 7.14 -26.71
N PHE A 4 5.86 7.66 -27.51
CA PHE A 4 5.49 9.08 -27.47
C PHE A 4 4.67 9.47 -26.23
N GLN A 5 3.98 8.52 -25.58
CA GLN A 5 3.14 8.79 -24.41
C GLN A 5 3.94 8.83 -23.11
N GLU A 6 4.90 7.91 -22.96
CA GLU A 6 5.85 7.92 -21.85
C GLU A 6 6.68 9.22 -21.85
N ILE A 7 7.07 9.71 -23.05
CA ILE A 7 7.82 10.97 -23.20
C ILE A 7 7.03 12.19 -22.73
N ILE A 8 5.71 12.26 -23.01
CA ILE A 8 4.91 13.44 -22.61
C ILE A 8 4.71 13.45 -21.09
N ILE A 9 4.49 12.28 -20.48
CA ILE A 9 4.35 12.16 -19.04
C ILE A 9 5.68 12.48 -18.35
N SER A 10 6.79 11.92 -18.84
CA SER A 10 8.13 12.21 -18.29
C SER A 10 8.48 13.69 -18.41
N LEU A 11 8.16 14.33 -19.54
CA LEU A 11 8.40 15.76 -19.76
C LEU A 11 7.59 16.62 -18.77
N PHE A 12 6.31 16.31 -18.56
CA PHE A 12 5.50 17.06 -17.61
C PHE A 12 5.90 16.81 -16.16
N GLU A 13 6.38 15.60 -15.83
CA GLU A 13 6.97 15.31 -14.52
C GLU A 13 8.26 16.13 -14.29
N GLU A 14 9.14 16.20 -15.29
CA GLU A 14 10.37 17.02 -15.25
C GLU A 14 10.06 18.52 -15.12
N CYS A 15 8.98 18.98 -15.75
CA CYS A 15 8.53 20.37 -15.67
C CYS A 15 7.64 20.67 -14.45
N ILE A 16 7.34 19.68 -13.58
CA ILE A 16 6.46 19.81 -12.40
C ILE A 16 5.02 20.25 -12.79
N MET A 17 4.59 19.98 -14.02
CA MET A 17 3.27 20.34 -14.55
C MET A 17 2.31 19.14 -14.46
N LEU A 18 2.17 18.58 -13.26
CA LEU A 18 1.51 17.29 -13.04
C LEU A 18 0.00 17.31 -13.33
N ASP A 19 -0.70 18.41 -13.03
CA ASP A 19 -2.13 18.55 -13.34
C ASP A 19 -2.39 18.48 -14.86
N ARG A 20 -1.54 19.16 -15.64
CA ARG A 20 -1.62 19.11 -17.12
C ARG A 20 -1.30 17.74 -17.66
N ALA A 21 -0.35 17.03 -17.03
CA ALA A 21 -0.05 15.65 -17.39
C ALA A 21 -1.29 14.77 -17.20
N LEU A 22 -1.97 14.90 -16.06
CA LEU A 22 -3.18 14.15 -15.74
C LEU A 22 -4.31 14.43 -16.73
N GLU A 23 -4.56 15.70 -17.08
CA GLU A 23 -5.56 16.07 -18.09
C GLU A 23 -5.27 15.44 -19.46
N GLU A 24 -4.01 15.47 -19.90
CA GLU A 24 -3.61 14.87 -21.17
C GLU A 24 -3.70 13.35 -21.17
N MET A 25 -3.43 12.71 -20.03
CA MET A 25 -3.63 11.29 -19.83
C MET A 25 -5.13 10.93 -19.98
N GLN A 26 -6.02 11.64 -19.28
CA GLN A 26 -7.46 11.42 -19.34
C GLN A 26 -8.03 11.57 -20.76
N LYS A 27 -7.61 12.60 -21.51
CA LYS A 27 -8.04 12.79 -22.91
C LYS A 27 -7.66 11.64 -23.83
N LYS A 28 -6.57 10.92 -23.50
CA LYS A 28 -5.99 9.87 -24.34
C LYS A 28 -6.37 8.47 -23.89
N GLU A 29 -7.00 8.31 -22.73
CA GLU A 29 -7.34 7.01 -22.14
C GLU A 29 -8.03 6.07 -23.14
N SER A 30 -9.00 6.57 -23.93
CA SER A 30 -9.75 5.76 -24.90
C SER A 30 -8.88 5.20 -26.03
N LYS A 31 -7.80 5.88 -26.40
CA LYS A 31 -6.90 5.53 -27.51
C LYS A 31 -5.79 4.56 -27.09
N ILE A 32 -5.61 4.35 -25.79
CA ILE A 32 -4.53 3.54 -25.25
C ILE A 32 -4.95 2.07 -25.24
N VAL A 33 -4.11 1.21 -25.82
CA VAL A 33 -4.32 -0.23 -25.88
C VAL A 33 -3.90 -0.90 -24.58
N ASP A 34 -2.72 -0.54 -24.03
CA ASP A 34 -2.25 -1.04 -22.74
C ASP A 34 -2.93 -0.30 -21.58
N LYS A 35 -4.07 -0.83 -21.15
CA LYS A 35 -4.85 -0.26 -20.05
C LYS A 35 -4.20 -0.42 -18.69
N LEU A 36 -3.35 -1.43 -18.49
CA LEU A 36 -2.78 -1.73 -17.18
C LEU A 36 -1.63 -0.76 -16.88
N SER A 37 -0.63 -0.69 -17.77
CA SER A 37 0.51 0.22 -17.61
C SER A 37 0.05 1.68 -17.54
N PHE A 38 -0.94 2.05 -18.35
CA PHE A 38 -1.51 3.39 -18.30
C PHE A 38 -2.17 3.70 -16.96
N LYS A 39 -2.94 2.78 -16.38
CA LYS A 39 -3.54 2.96 -15.06
C LYS A 39 -2.48 3.08 -13.96
N GLU A 40 -1.38 2.32 -14.06
CA GLU A 40 -0.24 2.42 -13.13
C GLU A 40 0.38 3.82 -13.16
N GLN A 41 0.68 4.31 -14.36
CA GLN A 41 1.24 5.65 -14.55
C GLN A 41 0.27 6.73 -14.06
N MET A 42 -1.01 6.62 -14.40
CA MET A 42 -2.03 7.60 -14.00
C MET A 42 -2.19 7.64 -12.48
N ALA A 43 -2.22 6.49 -11.81
CA ALA A 43 -2.27 6.41 -10.36
C ALA A 43 -1.02 7.01 -9.69
N CYS A 44 0.16 6.82 -10.29
CA CYS A 44 1.40 7.44 -9.84
C CYS A 44 1.35 8.97 -9.93
N VAL A 45 0.86 9.51 -11.06
CA VAL A 45 0.68 10.96 -11.24
C VAL A 45 -0.36 11.50 -10.25
N LEU A 46 -1.50 10.82 -10.07
CA LEU A 46 -2.53 11.20 -9.08
C LEU A 46 -1.95 11.30 -7.66
N LEU A 47 -1.11 10.33 -7.27
CA LEU A 47 -0.42 10.34 -5.99
C LEU A 47 0.51 11.55 -5.85
N LYS A 48 1.28 11.89 -6.90
CA LYS A 48 2.20 13.04 -6.90
C LYS A 48 1.46 14.39 -6.89
N VAL A 49 0.29 14.49 -7.52
CA VAL A 49 -0.58 15.69 -7.48
C VAL A 49 -1.24 15.87 -6.11
N GLY A 50 -1.34 14.80 -5.30
CA GLY A 50 -2.02 14.82 -4.01
C GLY A 50 -3.51 14.45 -4.08
N ARG A 51 -3.97 13.91 -5.21
CA ARG A 51 -5.33 13.36 -5.38
C ARG A 51 -5.40 11.93 -4.81
N PHE A 52 -5.20 11.82 -3.51
CA PHE A 52 -5.01 10.52 -2.83
C PHE A 52 -6.20 9.58 -2.96
N GLU A 53 -7.43 10.09 -2.89
CA GLU A 53 -8.64 9.27 -2.98
C GLU A 53 -8.82 8.62 -4.37
N GLU A 54 -8.58 9.40 -5.44
CA GLU A 54 -8.60 8.89 -6.82
C GLU A 54 -7.48 7.86 -7.08
N ALA A 55 -6.28 8.13 -6.54
CA ALA A 55 -5.15 7.23 -6.62
C ALA A 55 -5.44 5.91 -5.89
N GLU A 56 -5.93 5.96 -4.66
CA GLU A 56 -6.30 4.77 -3.87
C GLU A 56 -7.32 3.92 -4.62
N LYS A 57 -8.38 4.53 -5.15
CA LYS A 57 -9.42 3.80 -5.89
C LYS A 57 -8.83 3.08 -7.10
N THR A 58 -7.90 3.72 -7.81
CA THR A 58 -7.23 3.11 -8.96
C THR A 58 -6.35 1.94 -8.53
N TYR A 59 -5.55 2.09 -7.48
CA TYR A 59 -4.72 1.01 -6.93
C TYR A 59 -5.55 -0.16 -6.37
N ARG A 60 -6.71 0.10 -5.75
CA ARG A 60 -7.64 -0.96 -5.32
C ARG A 60 -8.22 -1.71 -6.52
N SER A 61 -8.60 -1.01 -7.58
CA SER A 61 -9.07 -1.67 -8.81
C SER A 61 -7.99 -2.56 -9.43
N MET A 62 -6.72 -2.16 -9.29
CA MET A 62 -5.58 -2.95 -9.73
C MET A 62 -5.32 -4.18 -8.85
N LEU A 63 -5.42 -4.03 -7.53
CA LEU A 63 -5.35 -5.17 -6.60
C LEU A 63 -6.47 -6.18 -6.84
N PHE A 64 -7.67 -5.72 -7.20
CA PHE A 64 -8.76 -6.61 -7.56
C PHE A 64 -8.39 -7.51 -8.76
N MET A 65 -7.70 -6.95 -9.76
CA MET A 65 -7.26 -7.71 -10.94
C MET A 65 -6.04 -8.60 -10.66
N ASN A 66 -5.12 -8.12 -9.82
CA ASN A 66 -3.93 -8.85 -9.43
C ASN A 66 -3.58 -8.57 -7.95
N PRO A 67 -4.12 -9.36 -7.01
CA PRO A 67 -3.90 -9.13 -5.58
C PRO A 67 -2.48 -9.48 -5.12
N ASP A 68 -1.66 -10.07 -5.99
CA ASP A 68 -0.27 -10.39 -5.71
C ASP A 68 0.70 -9.25 -6.07
N ASN A 69 0.19 -8.14 -6.63
CA ASN A 69 1.01 -6.97 -6.93
C ASN A 69 1.38 -6.20 -5.65
N TYR A 70 2.56 -6.50 -5.10
CA TYR A 70 3.10 -5.85 -3.91
C TYR A 70 3.20 -4.31 -4.03
N LYS A 71 3.47 -3.78 -5.22
CA LYS A 71 3.63 -2.33 -5.44
C LYS A 71 2.35 -1.56 -5.13
N CYS A 72 1.19 -2.15 -5.40
CA CYS A 72 -0.10 -1.53 -5.12
C CYS A 72 -0.33 -1.35 -3.61
N PHE A 73 0.14 -2.26 -2.76
CA PHE A 73 0.00 -2.12 -1.30
C PHE A 73 0.81 -0.93 -0.78
N ILE A 74 2.06 -0.79 -1.23
CA ILE A 74 2.89 0.38 -0.89
C ILE A 74 2.22 1.67 -1.37
N ALA A 75 1.69 1.67 -2.59
CA ALA A 75 1.07 2.85 -3.15
C ALA A 75 -0.20 3.28 -2.39
N ILE A 76 -1.03 2.32 -1.95
CA ILE A 76 -2.19 2.62 -1.10
C ILE A 76 -1.75 3.12 0.27
N GLN A 77 -0.70 2.55 0.88
CA GLN A 77 -0.14 3.11 2.12
C GLN A 77 0.29 4.56 1.96
N LYS A 78 0.93 4.91 0.83
CA LYS A 78 1.28 6.29 0.50
C LYS A 78 0.03 7.18 0.37
N CYS A 79 -1.04 6.70 -0.26
CA CYS A 79 -2.31 7.43 -0.36
C CYS A 79 -2.92 7.69 1.04
N LEU A 80 -2.82 6.72 1.94
CA LEU A 80 -3.37 6.81 3.30
C LEU A 80 -2.47 7.62 4.27
N GLY A 81 -1.28 8.04 3.83
CA GLY A 81 -0.27 8.68 4.68
C GLY A 81 0.38 7.73 5.69
N LEU A 82 0.26 6.42 5.48
CA LEU A 82 0.76 5.37 6.39
C LEU A 82 2.08 4.75 5.90
N TYR A 83 2.74 5.37 4.93
CA TYR A 83 4.02 4.89 4.41
C TYR A 83 5.18 5.56 5.12
N SER A 84 6.11 4.77 5.66
CA SER A 84 7.36 5.25 6.25
C SER A 84 8.54 4.54 5.59
N GLU A 85 9.47 5.31 5.02
CA GLU A 85 10.71 4.79 4.41
C GLU A 85 11.61 4.09 5.44
N ASN A 86 11.62 4.59 6.67
CA ASN A 86 12.47 4.08 7.75
C ASN A 86 11.78 2.97 8.57
N GLY A 87 10.55 2.58 8.19
CA GLY A 87 9.72 1.64 8.95
C GLY A 87 9.32 2.11 10.35
N GLN A 88 9.43 3.41 10.65
CA GLN A 88 9.00 3.95 11.93
C GLN A 88 7.51 4.31 11.86
N TYR A 89 6.73 3.80 12.80
CA TYR A 89 5.28 4.01 12.86
C TYR A 89 4.89 4.41 14.27
N SER A 90 3.99 5.39 14.39
CA SER A 90 3.34 5.68 15.67
C SER A 90 2.35 4.57 16.03
N THR A 91 1.89 4.53 17.28
CA THR A 91 0.85 3.57 17.70
C THR A 91 -0.43 3.73 16.88
N ASP A 92 -0.82 4.97 16.54
CA ASP A 92 -1.98 5.24 15.69
C ASP A 92 -1.79 4.72 14.26
N ASP A 93 -0.61 4.94 13.67
CA ASP A 93 -0.30 4.43 12.33
C ASP A 93 -0.37 2.91 12.29
N VAL A 94 0.08 2.24 13.35
CA VAL A 94 0.02 0.79 13.48
C VAL A 94 -1.43 0.31 13.52
N ASP A 95 -2.29 0.92 14.32
CA ASP A 95 -3.71 0.53 14.41
C ASP A 95 -4.43 0.73 13.06
N ARG A 96 -4.11 1.82 12.36
CA ARG A 96 -4.63 2.09 11.01
C ARG A 96 -4.11 1.09 9.98
N LEU A 97 -2.83 0.72 10.04
CA LEU A 97 -2.25 -0.33 9.19
C LEU A 97 -2.86 -1.70 9.48
N CYS A 98 -3.06 -2.07 10.74
CA CYS A 98 -3.73 -3.30 11.13
C CYS A 98 -5.16 -3.37 10.58
N THR A 99 -5.92 -2.27 10.69
CA THR A 99 -7.26 -2.16 10.11
C THR A 99 -7.24 -2.33 8.59
N PHE A 100 -6.31 -1.65 7.92
CA PHE A 100 -6.11 -1.72 6.48
C PHE A 100 -5.81 -3.15 6.01
N TYR A 101 -4.78 -3.81 6.55
CA TYR A 101 -4.42 -5.16 6.13
C TYR A 101 -5.46 -6.22 6.53
N SER A 102 -6.19 -6.01 7.63
CA SER A 102 -7.32 -6.88 7.99
C SER A 102 -8.45 -6.80 6.97
N SER A 103 -8.74 -5.59 6.47
CA SER A 103 -9.72 -5.40 5.38
C SER A 103 -9.30 -6.15 4.11
N LEU A 104 -8.01 -6.06 3.75
CA LEU A 104 -7.45 -6.75 2.58
C LEU A 104 -7.43 -8.27 2.77
N LYS A 105 -7.14 -8.80 3.96
CA LYS A 105 -7.23 -10.25 4.25
C LYS A 105 -8.66 -10.74 4.04
N LYS A 106 -9.66 -9.95 4.42
CA LYS A 106 -11.08 -10.31 4.23
C LYS A 106 -11.48 -10.31 2.76
N GLU A 107 -11.01 -9.32 2.00
CA GLU A 107 -11.34 -9.14 0.57
C GLU A 107 -10.58 -10.13 -0.33
N TYR A 108 -9.32 -10.44 0.02
CA TYR A 108 -8.38 -11.20 -0.79
C TYR A 108 -7.77 -12.40 -0.03
N GLY A 109 -8.56 -13.08 0.81
CA GLY A 109 -8.10 -14.18 1.68
C GLY A 109 -7.49 -15.39 0.95
N TRP A 110 -7.68 -15.50 -0.36
CA TRP A 110 -7.03 -16.48 -1.23
C TRP A 110 -5.61 -16.11 -1.70
N SER A 111 -5.22 -14.84 -1.66
CA SER A 111 -3.90 -14.39 -2.14
C SER A 111 -2.83 -14.74 -1.12
N SER A 112 -1.77 -15.40 -1.61
CA SER A 112 -0.60 -15.73 -0.80
C SER A 112 0.16 -14.47 -0.36
N VAL A 113 0.23 -13.45 -1.21
CA VAL A 113 0.92 -12.18 -0.95
C VAL A 113 0.22 -11.38 0.13
N VAL A 114 -1.12 -11.35 0.15
CA VAL A 114 -1.89 -10.69 1.21
C VAL A 114 -1.63 -11.33 2.57
N LYS A 115 -1.59 -12.68 2.63
CA LYS A 115 -1.24 -13.41 3.86
C LYS A 115 0.18 -13.10 4.32
N VAL A 116 1.16 -13.13 3.41
CA VAL A 116 2.56 -12.87 3.71
C VAL A 116 2.78 -11.42 4.17
N ASN A 117 2.13 -10.43 3.55
CA ASN A 117 2.27 -9.03 3.97
C ASN A 117 1.61 -8.75 5.32
N TYR A 118 0.44 -9.35 5.58
CA TYR A 118 -0.18 -9.32 6.90
C TYR A 118 0.77 -9.90 7.96
N LEU A 119 1.37 -11.07 7.68
CA LEU A 119 2.37 -11.70 8.55
C LEU A 119 3.63 -10.84 8.72
N LYS A 120 4.13 -10.18 7.68
CA LYS A 120 5.31 -9.31 7.76
C LYS A 120 5.08 -8.10 8.66
N LEU A 121 3.93 -7.42 8.52
CA LEU A 121 3.56 -6.33 9.43
C LEU A 121 3.50 -6.83 10.87
N PHE A 122 2.94 -8.03 11.06
CA PHE A 122 2.83 -8.66 12.36
C PHE A 122 4.18 -9.06 12.97
N LEU A 123 5.11 -9.58 12.17
CA LEU A 123 6.48 -9.88 12.58
C LEU A 123 7.27 -8.62 12.94
N PHE A 124 7.09 -7.54 12.17
CA PHE A 124 7.65 -6.22 12.51
C PHE A 124 7.14 -5.72 13.87
N PHE A 125 5.84 -5.91 14.13
CA PHE A 125 5.21 -5.59 15.41
C PHE A 125 5.74 -6.45 16.57
N LEU A 126 5.81 -7.77 16.40
CA LEU A 126 6.36 -8.68 17.42
C LEU A 126 7.81 -8.33 17.76
N CYS A 127 8.63 -7.98 16.76
CA CYS A 127 10.02 -7.61 16.99
C CYS A 127 10.13 -6.28 17.76
N SER A 128 9.33 -5.28 17.40
CA SER A 128 9.30 -3.97 18.09
C SER A 128 8.73 -4.06 19.51
N PHE A 129 7.70 -4.88 19.72
CA PHE A 129 7.15 -5.17 21.05
C PHE A 129 8.14 -5.96 21.91
N MET A 130 8.78 -6.98 21.34
CA MET A 130 9.84 -7.75 22.02
C MET A 130 11.03 -6.87 22.43
N LEU A 131 11.44 -5.91 21.58
CA LEU A 131 12.51 -4.96 21.90
C LEU A 131 12.11 -4.03 23.06
N ASN A 132 10.89 -3.50 23.03
CA ASN A 132 10.36 -2.63 24.10
C ASN A 132 10.08 -3.39 25.41
N CYS A 133 9.64 -4.65 25.35
CA CYS A 133 9.49 -5.52 26.51
C CYS A 133 10.83 -6.03 27.07
N TRP A 134 11.89 -6.09 26.26
CA TRP A 134 13.24 -6.40 26.76
C TRP A 134 13.79 -5.24 27.61
N VAL A 135 13.44 -3.99 27.26
CA VAL A 135 13.72 -2.80 28.08
C VAL A 135 12.86 -2.74 29.35
N LEU A 136 11.62 -3.24 29.30
CA LEU A 136 10.67 -3.26 30.43
C LEU A 136 10.48 -4.69 30.99
N ARG A 137 11.49 -5.20 31.69
CA ARG A 137 11.38 -6.51 32.35
C ARG A 137 10.55 -6.42 33.63
N ALA A 138 9.29 -6.88 33.63
CA ALA A 138 8.68 -7.55 34.80
C ALA A 138 7.27 -8.14 34.51
N HIS A 139 7.19 -9.48 34.58
CA HIS A 139 6.02 -10.27 35.02
C HIS A 139 4.61 -9.89 34.51
N ASN A 140 4.33 -10.19 33.23
CA ASN A 140 3.01 -10.68 32.75
C ASN A 140 2.98 -10.98 31.23
N SER A 141 4.11 -10.77 30.54
CA SER A 141 4.21 -10.85 29.08
C SER A 141 3.88 -12.23 28.48
N ILE A 142 4.01 -13.32 29.24
CA ILE A 142 3.77 -14.68 28.73
C ILE A 142 2.27 -14.93 28.46
N LEU A 143 1.38 -14.44 29.32
CA LEU A 143 -0.06 -14.68 29.16
C LEU A 143 -0.64 -13.92 27.96
N ILE A 144 -0.15 -12.70 27.74
CA ILE A 144 -0.51 -11.87 26.57
C ILE A 144 0.02 -12.51 25.29
N TYR A 145 1.27 -13.00 25.29
CA TYR A 145 1.83 -13.72 24.15
C TYR A 145 1.04 -14.98 23.79
N VAL A 146 0.58 -15.74 24.79
CA VAL A 146 -0.19 -16.97 24.59
C VAL A 146 -1.61 -16.70 24.08
N VAL A 147 -2.30 -15.67 24.59
CA VAL A 147 -3.62 -15.25 24.08
C VAL A 147 -3.51 -14.73 22.65
N PHE A 148 -2.44 -13.99 22.35
CA PHE A 148 -2.21 -13.40 21.03
C PHE A 148 -1.82 -14.44 19.97
N ILE A 149 -0.95 -15.40 20.30
CA ILE A 149 -0.62 -16.53 19.42
C ILE A 149 -1.85 -17.41 19.15
N ARG A 150 -2.73 -17.61 20.14
CA ARG A 150 -4.00 -18.33 19.94
C ARG A 150 -4.93 -17.65 18.92
N SER A 151 -4.97 -16.32 18.89
CA SER A 151 -5.78 -15.58 17.92
C SER A 151 -5.26 -15.67 16.48
N ILE A 152 -3.97 -15.96 16.29
CA ILE A 152 -3.35 -16.16 14.97
C ILE A 152 -3.54 -17.59 14.48
N LEU A 153 -3.44 -18.57 15.38
CA LEU A 153 -3.49 -20.00 15.02
C LEU A 153 -4.91 -20.56 14.84
N GLN A 154 -5.96 -19.81 15.17
CA GLN A 154 -7.35 -20.26 15.03
C GLN A 154 -8.07 -19.78 13.75
N HIS A 155 -7.46 -18.97 12.86
CA HIS A 155 -8.13 -18.44 11.64
C HIS A 155 -7.25 -18.25 10.39
#